data_AF-K9E3A2-F1
#
_entry.id   AF-K9E3A2-F1
#
_cell.length_a   1.000
_cell.length_b   1.000
_cell.length_c   1.000
_cell.angle_alpha   90.00
_cell.angle_beta   90.00
_cell.angle_gamma   90.00
#
_symmetry.space_group_name_H-M   'P 1'
#
loop_
_entity.id
_entity.type
_entity.pdbx_description
1 polymer ?
#
loop_
_entity_poly.entity_id
_entity_poly.type
_entity_poly.pdbx_seq_one_letter_code
_entity_poly.pdbx_strand_id
1 'polypeptide(L)'
;MERNNRKDRNALKEYFRKGKTPTEEQFAQLIDSMSNLVEDGQMVRTATGWAFYPSQAGSMDIGLYTEENKPPVWTLSVTSEKHLLIKNEKGETVFDAAQDKSIVLPGSLTVEGGGEEPVPGGEDYLSIPADKQWHPLPLNASREGFGCRVYLIYASFREQGTGLCKLTRATAIWLNRMEQRIESPQKHWWGWAGGIRFRWLDTKGDPCLQMCSKRHLPSGEVHCRIVEIYKG
;
A
#
# COMPACT_ATOMS: atom_id res chain seq x y z
N MET A 1 33.09 22.64 -3.69
CA MET A 1 33.44 23.11 -5.05
C MET A 1 32.37 24.08 -5.51
N GLU A 2 32.74 25.32 -5.83
CA GLU A 2 31.81 26.32 -6.37
C GLU A 2 31.27 25.87 -7.74
N ARG A 3 29.95 25.67 -7.87
CA ARG A 3 29.29 25.29 -9.13
C ARG A 3 29.35 26.37 -10.22
N ASN A 4 29.81 27.58 -9.91
CA ASN A 4 29.72 28.76 -10.77
C ASN A 4 30.70 28.80 -11.96
N ASN A 5 31.61 27.82 -12.12
CA ASN A 5 32.58 27.80 -13.21
C ASN A 5 32.29 26.79 -14.34
N ARG A 6 31.17 26.05 -14.29
CA ARG A 6 30.86 25.06 -15.33
C ARG A 6 30.31 25.75 -16.59
N LYS A 7 31.01 25.59 -17.71
CA LYS A 7 30.57 26.06 -19.03
C LYS A 7 29.57 25.08 -19.64
N ASP A 8 28.61 25.60 -20.40
CA ASP A 8 27.71 24.74 -21.14
C ASP A 8 28.44 23.93 -22.22
N ARG A 9 27.82 22.83 -22.66
CA ARG A 9 28.44 21.90 -23.61
C ARG A 9 28.71 22.53 -24.98
N ASN A 10 27.96 23.55 -25.39
CA ASN A 10 28.17 24.22 -26.66
C ASN A 10 29.39 25.15 -26.59
N ALA A 11 29.54 25.89 -25.48
CA ALA A 11 30.73 26.69 -25.21
C ALA A 11 31.99 25.81 -25.16
N LEU A 12 31.93 24.64 -24.50
CA LEU A 12 33.04 23.68 -24.49
C LEU A 12 33.37 23.18 -25.90
N LYS A 13 32.36 22.78 -26.70
CA LYS A 13 32.58 22.31 -28.08
C LYS A 13 33.22 23.36 -28.99
N GLU A 14 32.94 24.64 -28.78
CA GLU A 14 33.56 25.73 -29.54
C GLU A 14 35.06 25.85 -29.33
N TYR A 15 35.58 25.44 -28.16
CA TYR A 15 37.02 25.44 -27.89
C TYR A 15 37.77 24.36 -28.69
N PHE A 16 37.11 23.25 -29.01
CA PHE A 16 37.70 22.08 -29.69
C PHE A 16 37.30 21.95 -31.17
N ARG A 17 36.72 22.99 -31.78
CA ARG A 17 36.40 22.97 -33.22
C ARG A 17 37.65 22.89 -34.08
N LYS A 18 37.52 22.24 -35.23
CA LYS A 18 38.58 22.11 -36.23
C LYS A 18 39.20 23.48 -36.55
N GLY A 19 40.51 23.60 -36.39
CA GLY A 19 41.26 24.84 -36.62
C GLY A 19 41.48 25.71 -35.38
N LYS A 20 40.93 25.33 -34.21
CA LYS A 20 41.27 25.95 -32.93
C LYS A 20 42.23 25.06 -32.13
N THR A 21 43.14 25.70 -31.39
CA THR A 21 44.05 25.04 -30.45
C THR A 21 43.61 25.39 -29.04
N PRO A 22 43.05 24.43 -28.27
CA PRO A 22 42.57 24.68 -26.91
C PRO A 22 43.71 24.98 -25.94
N THR A 23 43.45 25.81 -24.93
CA THR A 23 44.41 26.13 -23.85
C THR A 23 44.30 25.15 -22.67
N GLU A 24 45.29 25.15 -21.79
CA GLU A 24 45.27 24.35 -20.56
C GLU A 24 44.03 24.62 -19.71
N GLU A 25 43.63 25.88 -19.51
CA GLU A 25 42.39 26.22 -18.78
C GLU A 25 41.14 25.65 -19.46
N GLN A 26 41.10 25.57 -20.79
CA GLN A 26 39.96 24.98 -21.51
C GLN A 26 39.92 23.46 -21.36
N PHE A 27 41.08 22.81 -21.23
CA PHE A 27 41.16 21.40 -20.87
C PHE A 27 40.74 21.16 -19.42
N ALA A 28 41.18 22.01 -18.47
CA ALA A 28 40.76 21.94 -17.08
C ALA A 28 39.23 22.10 -16.97
N GLN A 29 38.65 23.09 -17.66
CA GLN A 29 37.19 23.27 -17.73
C GLN A 29 36.45 22.04 -18.28
N LEU A 30 37.03 21.33 -19.25
CA LEU A 30 36.46 20.09 -19.76
C LEU A 30 36.53 18.97 -18.71
N ILE A 31 37.68 18.79 -18.06
CA ILE A 31 37.89 17.78 -17.02
C ILE A 31 36.93 18.00 -15.85
N ASP A 32 36.83 19.23 -15.35
CA ASP A 32 35.95 19.61 -14.23
C ASP A 32 34.45 19.51 -14.58
N SER A 33 34.12 19.44 -15.87
CA SER A 33 32.76 19.23 -16.39
C SER A 33 32.43 17.76 -16.62
N MET A 34 33.41 16.85 -16.53
CA MET A 34 33.22 15.40 -16.61
C MET A 34 33.03 14.82 -15.20
N SER A 35 32.33 13.68 -15.11
CA SER A 35 32.24 12.93 -13.84
C SER A 35 33.51 12.11 -13.67
N ASN A 36 34.16 12.24 -12.51
CA ASN A 36 35.35 11.49 -12.15
C ASN A 36 34.94 10.25 -11.37
N LEU A 37 35.01 9.05 -11.96
CA LEU A 37 34.60 7.80 -11.30
C LEU A 37 35.32 7.48 -9.98
N VAL A 38 36.56 7.96 -9.79
CA VAL A 38 37.34 7.73 -8.57
C VAL A 38 36.93 8.67 -7.45
N GLU A 39 36.52 9.89 -7.78
CA GLU A 39 36.08 10.92 -6.81
C GLU A 39 34.55 10.93 -6.62
N ASP A 40 33.79 10.76 -7.70
CA ASP A 40 32.32 10.71 -7.79
C ASP A 40 31.75 9.29 -7.61
N GLY A 41 32.54 8.32 -7.12
CA GLY A 41 32.26 6.88 -7.05
C GLY A 41 30.92 6.44 -6.42
N GLN A 42 30.11 7.39 -5.98
CA GLN A 42 28.74 7.24 -5.54
C GLN A 42 27.73 7.09 -6.68
N MET A 43 28.05 7.40 -7.95
CA MET A 43 27.10 7.31 -9.08
C MET A 43 27.78 6.81 -10.36
N VAL A 44 27.38 5.62 -10.84
CA VAL A 44 27.91 5.00 -12.07
C VAL A 44 26.77 4.72 -13.04
N ARG A 45 26.92 5.14 -14.29
CA ARG A 45 25.98 4.75 -15.36
C ARG A 45 26.24 3.30 -15.79
N THR A 46 25.25 2.44 -15.61
CA THR A 46 25.27 1.03 -16.03
C THR A 46 24.46 0.83 -17.32
N ALA A 47 24.48 -0.38 -17.86
CA ALA A 47 23.66 -0.74 -19.03
C ALA A 47 22.14 -0.61 -18.77
N THR A 48 21.71 -0.70 -17.50
CA THR A 48 20.29 -0.70 -17.10
C THR A 48 19.85 0.62 -16.47
N GLY A 49 20.74 1.59 -16.25
CA GLY A 49 20.40 2.87 -15.66
C GLY A 49 21.55 3.49 -14.87
N TRP A 50 21.22 4.07 -13.72
CA TRP A 50 22.18 4.63 -12.77
C TRP A 50 22.29 3.73 -11.55
N ALA A 51 23.51 3.40 -11.16
CA ALA A 51 23.82 2.70 -9.93
C ALA A 51 24.42 3.69 -8.93
N PHE A 52 23.89 3.69 -7.70
CA PHE A 52 24.35 4.55 -6.63
C PHE A 52 25.04 3.71 -5.54
N TYR A 53 26.25 4.09 -5.11
CA TYR A 53 27.05 3.37 -4.10
C TYR A 53 27.34 4.24 -2.85
N PRO A 54 27.08 3.76 -1.62
CA PRO A 54 27.26 4.57 -0.43
C PRO A 54 28.74 4.91 -0.22
N SER A 55 29.02 6.16 0.16
CA SER A 55 30.40 6.64 0.36
C SER A 55 31.02 6.19 1.66
N GLN A 56 30.23 5.97 2.72
CA GLN A 56 30.66 5.42 4.00
C GLN A 56 29.59 4.49 4.59
N ALA A 57 30.05 3.56 5.42
CA ALA A 57 29.31 2.40 5.90
C ALA A 57 27.93 2.75 6.48
N GLY A 58 26.87 2.49 5.70
CA GLY A 58 25.58 2.13 6.27
C GLY A 58 24.36 2.75 5.61
N SER A 59 24.45 3.92 4.96
CA SER A 59 23.30 4.49 4.27
C SER A 59 23.68 5.32 3.04
N MET A 60 22.91 5.10 1.97
CA MET A 60 22.89 5.97 0.79
C MET A 60 21.68 6.89 0.91
N ASP A 61 21.86 8.20 0.78
CA ASP A 61 20.78 9.18 0.73
C ASP A 61 20.78 9.90 -0.64
N ILE A 62 19.65 9.86 -1.33
CA ILE A 62 19.42 10.54 -2.61
C ILE A 62 18.39 11.65 -2.37
N GLY A 63 18.83 12.91 -2.46
CA GLY A 63 17.96 14.08 -2.32
C GLY A 63 17.26 14.46 -3.63
N LEU A 64 15.96 14.74 -3.57
CA LEU A 64 15.17 15.35 -4.62
C LEU A 64 14.86 16.80 -4.25
N TYR A 65 15.06 17.72 -5.18
CA TYR A 65 15.01 19.16 -4.94
C TYR A 65 13.96 19.82 -5.84
N THR A 66 13.23 20.80 -5.31
CA THR A 66 12.36 21.68 -6.11
C THR A 66 13.11 22.87 -6.69
N GLU A 67 14.15 23.33 -5.99
CA GLU A 67 14.97 24.49 -6.37
C GLU A 67 16.45 24.21 -6.13
N GLU A 68 17.31 24.85 -6.91
CA GLU A 68 18.75 24.80 -6.69
C GLU A 68 19.14 25.50 -5.38
N ASN A 69 20.17 25.00 -4.70
CA ASN A 69 20.72 25.53 -3.44
C ASN A 69 19.76 25.52 -2.22
N LYS A 70 18.63 24.82 -2.30
CA LYS A 70 17.76 24.52 -1.16
C LYS A 70 18.01 23.11 -0.62
N PRO A 71 17.59 22.78 0.62
CA PRO A 71 17.59 21.39 1.09
C PRO A 71 16.66 20.51 0.24
N PRO A 72 16.85 19.18 0.24
CA PRO A 72 15.98 18.28 -0.51
C PRO A 72 14.58 18.24 0.10
N VAL A 73 13.55 18.30 -0.76
CA VAL A 73 12.14 18.15 -0.36
C VAL A 73 11.78 16.70 -0.07
N TRP A 74 12.49 15.77 -0.69
CA TRP A 74 12.36 14.33 -0.48
C TRP A 74 13.74 13.70 -0.44
N THR A 75 13.94 12.74 0.47
CA THR A 75 15.16 11.94 0.51
C THR A 75 14.82 10.47 0.38
N LEU A 76 15.41 9.78 -0.60
CA LEU A 76 15.36 8.32 -0.72
C LEU A 76 16.59 7.74 -0.04
N SER A 77 16.39 6.83 0.91
CA SER A 77 17.50 6.19 1.62
C SER A 77 17.49 4.67 1.44
N VAL A 78 18.67 4.07 1.27
CA VAL A 78 18.84 2.61 1.44
C VAL A 78 19.69 2.36 2.67
N THR A 79 19.15 1.62 3.64
CA THR A 79 19.83 1.32 4.92
C THR A 79 20.73 0.09 4.82
N SER A 80 21.55 -0.13 5.84
CA SER A 80 22.44 -1.29 5.94
C SER A 80 21.66 -2.61 6.04
N GLU A 81 20.45 -2.55 6.57
CA GLU A 81 19.47 -3.64 6.69
C GLU A 81 18.69 -3.88 5.39
N LYS A 82 19.01 -3.15 4.30
CA LYS A 82 18.37 -3.23 2.98
C LYS A 82 16.91 -2.75 2.96
N HIS A 83 16.56 -1.82 3.84
CA HIS A 83 15.29 -1.12 3.78
C HIS A 83 15.36 0.05 2.79
N LEU A 84 14.26 0.31 2.08
CA LEU A 84 14.06 1.51 1.27
C LEU A 84 13.20 2.49 2.04
N LEU A 85 13.76 3.65 2.39
CA LEU A 85 13.06 4.71 3.10
C LEU A 85 12.78 5.89 2.17
N ILE A 86 11.61 6.52 2.32
CA ILE A 86 11.32 7.84 1.76
C ILE A 86 11.07 8.79 2.94
N LYS A 87 11.82 9.88 2.99
CA LYS A 87 11.74 10.91 4.03
C LYS A 87 11.25 12.23 3.44
N ASN A 88 10.40 12.94 4.18
CA ASN A 88 9.94 14.28 3.82
C ASN A 88 11.04 15.34 4.06
N GLU A 89 10.74 16.61 3.74
CA GLU A 89 11.64 17.75 3.93
C GLU A 89 12.16 17.92 5.36
N LYS A 90 11.41 17.45 6.37
CA LYS A 90 11.80 17.49 7.79
C LYS A 90 12.69 16.31 8.19
N GLY A 91 12.96 15.38 7.28
CA GLY A 91 13.70 14.15 7.55
C GLY A 91 12.87 13.03 8.19
N GLU A 92 11.55 13.19 8.28
CA GLU A 92 10.66 12.17 8.85
C GLU A 92 10.36 11.09 7.81
N THR A 93 10.47 9.81 8.19
CA THR A 93 10.13 8.68 7.31
C THR A 93 8.62 8.65 7.06
N VAL A 94 8.22 8.72 5.79
CA VAL A 94 6.82 8.60 5.34
C VAL A 94 6.53 7.26 4.68
N PHE A 95 7.57 6.54 4.28
CA PHE A 95 7.50 5.21 3.66
C PHE A 95 8.75 4.42 4.03
N ASP A 96 8.56 3.16 4.42
CA ASP A 96 9.62 2.20 4.67
C ASP A 96 9.20 0.85 4.05
N ALA A 97 10.04 0.28 3.20
CA ALA A 97 9.84 -1.03 2.61
C ALA A 97 11.05 -1.93 2.84
N ALA A 98 10.80 -3.15 3.31
CA ALA A 98 11.81 -4.17 3.53
C ALA A 98 11.74 -5.30 2.49
N GLN A 99 12.83 -6.08 2.40
CA GLN A 99 12.96 -7.18 1.44
C GLN A 99 12.01 -8.36 1.70
N ASP A 100 11.48 -8.48 2.92
CA ASP A 100 10.47 -9.48 3.30
C ASP A 100 9.05 -9.11 2.86
N LYS A 101 8.91 -8.04 2.06
CA LYS A 101 7.65 -7.47 1.56
C LYS A 101 6.83 -6.72 2.63
N SER A 102 7.40 -6.44 3.79
CA SER A 102 6.79 -5.51 4.75
C SER A 102 6.89 -4.07 4.25
N ILE A 103 5.79 -3.32 4.44
CA ILE A 103 5.69 -1.90 4.12
C ILE A 103 5.11 -1.19 5.33
N VAL A 104 5.77 -0.13 5.78
CA VAL A 104 5.33 0.74 6.86
C VAL A 104 5.09 2.14 6.30
N LEU A 105 3.92 2.69 6.61
CA LEU A 105 3.47 4.02 6.20
C LEU A 105 3.16 4.83 7.46
N PRO A 106 4.13 5.59 8.00
CA PRO A 106 3.91 6.41 9.19
C PRO A 106 2.96 7.57 8.87
N GLY A 107 1.86 7.67 9.62
CA GLY A 107 0.87 8.75 9.50
C GLY A 107 -0.50 8.29 9.00
N SER A 108 -1.35 9.26 8.69
CA SER A 108 -2.68 9.02 8.12
C SER A 108 -2.59 8.92 6.60
N LEU A 109 -2.95 7.77 6.04
CA LEU A 109 -3.06 7.60 4.60
C LEU A 109 -4.35 8.24 4.09
N THR A 110 -4.21 9.30 3.31
CA THR A 110 -5.28 9.81 2.45
C THR A 110 -5.10 9.17 1.08
N VAL A 111 -5.84 8.10 0.82
CA VAL A 111 -5.96 7.57 -0.54
C VAL A 111 -6.83 8.57 -1.30
N GLU A 112 -6.24 9.37 -2.20
CA GLU A 112 -7.02 10.21 -3.11
C GLU A 112 -7.67 9.32 -4.19
N GLY A 113 -8.74 8.68 -3.74
CA GLY A 113 -9.81 8.07 -4.49
C GLY A 113 -11.07 8.26 -3.64
N GLY A 114 -11.70 9.43 -3.78
CA GLY A 114 -12.98 9.76 -3.15
C GLY A 114 -12.87 10.21 -1.70
N GLY A 115 -12.66 11.51 -1.50
CA GLY A 115 -12.93 12.16 -0.23
C GLY A 115 -14.43 12.23 0.02
N GLU A 116 -14.95 11.29 0.80
CA GLU A 116 -16.15 11.42 1.61
C GLU A 116 -15.86 10.65 2.90
N GLU A 117 -16.34 11.14 4.05
CA GLU A 117 -16.45 10.29 5.25
C GLU A 117 -16.98 8.93 4.79
N PRO A 118 -16.46 7.78 5.27
CA PRO A 118 -16.89 6.49 4.76
C PRO A 118 -18.37 6.33 5.11
N VAL A 119 -19.23 6.75 4.19
CA VAL A 119 -20.60 6.29 4.08
C VAL A 119 -20.41 4.83 3.75
N PRO A 120 -20.77 3.93 4.66
CA PRO A 120 -20.67 2.51 4.36
C PRO A 120 -21.70 2.20 3.27
N GLY A 121 -21.25 2.23 2.02
CA GLY A 121 -22.14 2.18 0.85
C GLY A 121 -21.43 2.37 -0.49
N GLY A 122 -20.14 2.04 -0.60
CA GLY A 122 -19.56 1.78 -1.92
C GLY A 122 -20.23 0.55 -2.54
N GLU A 123 -20.24 0.40 -3.87
CA GLU A 123 -20.96 -0.68 -4.59
C GLU A 123 -20.67 -2.12 -4.07
N ASP A 124 -19.54 -2.30 -3.37
CA ASP A 124 -19.11 -3.57 -2.75
C ASP A 124 -19.69 -3.83 -1.34
N TYR A 125 -20.35 -2.85 -0.71
CA TYR A 125 -20.84 -2.93 0.67
C TYR A 125 -22.36 -3.14 0.70
N LEU A 126 -22.76 -4.12 1.49
CA LEU A 126 -24.15 -4.49 1.74
C LEU A 126 -24.60 -3.89 3.06
N SER A 127 -25.68 -3.12 3.04
CA SER A 127 -26.42 -2.75 4.25
C SER A 127 -27.44 -3.84 4.58
N ILE A 128 -27.34 -4.40 5.79
CA ILE A 128 -28.22 -5.47 6.26
C ILE A 128 -28.89 -5.02 7.56
N PRO A 129 -30.22 -5.19 7.70
CA PRO A 129 -30.93 -4.82 8.91
C PRO A 129 -30.35 -5.50 10.16
N ALA A 130 -30.14 -4.72 11.20
CA ALA A 130 -29.66 -5.17 12.49
C ALA A 130 -30.80 -5.58 13.44
N ASP A 131 -31.81 -6.23 12.90
CA ASP A 131 -33.11 -6.53 13.54
C ASP A 131 -33.16 -7.87 14.29
N LYS A 132 -32.01 -8.54 14.44
CA LYS A 132 -31.88 -9.86 15.07
C LYS A 132 -32.49 -11.00 14.25
N GLN A 133 -32.87 -10.75 13.00
CA GLN A 133 -33.32 -11.75 12.05
C GLN A 133 -32.17 -12.23 11.15
N TRP A 134 -32.33 -13.41 10.56
CA TRP A 134 -31.34 -13.97 9.63
C TRP A 134 -31.61 -13.46 8.23
N HIS A 135 -30.66 -12.71 7.68
CA HIS A 135 -30.74 -12.17 6.33
C HIS A 135 -29.81 -12.95 5.40
N PRO A 136 -30.28 -13.34 4.20
CA PRO A 136 -29.43 -13.98 3.20
C PRO A 136 -28.42 -12.99 2.64
N LEU A 137 -27.17 -13.42 2.53
CA LEU A 137 -26.12 -12.67 1.83
C LEU A 137 -26.20 -13.02 0.33
N PRO A 138 -26.12 -12.02 -0.58
CA PRO A 138 -26.20 -12.22 -2.01
C PRO A 138 -24.89 -12.83 -2.54
N LEU A 139 -24.67 -14.11 -2.26
CA LEU A 139 -23.55 -14.88 -2.78
C LEU A 139 -24.03 -15.71 -3.97
N ASN A 140 -23.33 -15.57 -5.09
CA ASN A 140 -23.57 -16.43 -6.25
C ASN A 140 -22.76 -17.73 -6.11
N ALA A 141 -23.13 -18.56 -5.14
CA ALA A 141 -22.55 -19.88 -4.94
C ALA A 141 -23.12 -20.88 -5.96
N SER A 142 -23.00 -20.55 -7.25
CA SER A 142 -23.36 -21.45 -8.35
C SER A 142 -22.56 -22.76 -8.22
N ARG A 143 -23.18 -23.88 -8.60
CA ARG A 143 -22.62 -25.24 -8.55
C ARG A 143 -21.61 -25.53 -9.66
N GLU A 144 -21.28 -24.55 -10.50
CA GLU A 144 -20.33 -24.73 -11.59
C GLU A 144 -18.89 -24.81 -11.05
N GLY A 145 -18.19 -25.90 -11.39
CA GLY A 145 -16.76 -26.09 -11.09
C GLY A 145 -16.47 -27.14 -10.02
N PHE A 146 -15.27 -27.05 -9.41
CA PHE A 146 -14.77 -27.96 -8.37
C PHE A 146 -15.53 -27.84 -7.04
N GLY A 147 -16.43 -26.85 -6.92
CA GLY A 147 -17.41 -26.73 -5.84
C GLY A 147 -16.87 -26.16 -4.54
N CYS A 148 -15.58 -25.77 -4.51
CA CYS A 148 -14.92 -25.18 -3.36
C CYS A 148 -14.88 -23.65 -3.48
N ARG A 149 -15.41 -22.96 -2.47
CA ARG A 149 -15.46 -21.50 -2.40
C ARG A 149 -15.06 -21.00 -1.03
N VAL A 150 -14.28 -19.93 -1.01
CA VAL A 150 -13.87 -19.28 0.24
C VAL A 150 -14.17 -17.80 0.17
N TYR A 151 -14.88 -17.32 1.18
CA TYR A 151 -15.30 -15.94 1.33
C TYR A 151 -14.68 -15.32 2.56
N LEU A 152 -14.12 -14.12 2.40
CA LEU A 152 -13.69 -13.27 3.51
C LEU A 152 -14.74 -12.20 3.75
N ILE A 153 -15.23 -12.12 4.98
CA ILE A 153 -16.38 -11.30 5.36
C ILE A 153 -15.95 -10.31 6.42
N TYR A 154 -16.27 -9.05 6.19
CA TYR A 154 -16.10 -7.95 7.12
C TYR A 154 -17.46 -7.35 7.40
N ALA A 155 -17.93 -7.42 8.65
CA ALA A 155 -19.21 -6.86 9.03
C ALA A 155 -19.03 -5.93 10.23
N SER A 156 -19.50 -4.70 10.09
CA SER A 156 -19.33 -3.66 11.11
C SER A 156 -20.61 -2.91 11.38
N PHE A 157 -20.74 -2.46 12.63
CA PHE A 157 -21.83 -1.57 13.04
C PHE A 157 -21.32 -0.58 14.08
N ARG A 158 -22.03 0.54 14.22
CA ARG A 158 -21.76 1.57 15.23
C ARG A 158 -22.70 1.39 16.41
N GLU A 159 -22.14 1.33 17.61
CA GLU A 159 -22.95 1.24 18.85
C GLU A 159 -23.38 2.65 19.28
N GLN A 160 -24.69 2.93 19.26
CA GLN A 160 -25.22 4.20 19.75
C GLN A 160 -25.03 4.28 21.28
N GLY A 161 -24.44 5.39 21.75
CA GLY A 161 -24.14 5.65 23.16
C GLY A 161 -22.65 5.58 23.51
N THR A 162 -21.85 4.74 22.84
CA THR A 162 -20.40 4.65 23.05
C THR A 162 -19.60 5.23 21.89
N GLY A 163 -20.20 5.37 20.71
CA GLY A 163 -19.53 5.83 19.48
C GLY A 163 -18.54 4.81 18.91
N LEU A 164 -18.41 3.63 19.53
CA LEU A 164 -17.46 2.60 19.14
C LEU A 164 -17.98 1.85 17.90
N CYS A 165 -17.09 1.64 16.94
CA CYS A 165 -17.31 0.74 15.82
C CYS A 165 -16.91 -0.68 16.24
N LYS A 166 -17.81 -1.64 16.09
CA LYS A 166 -17.52 -3.06 16.29
C LYS A 166 -17.39 -3.72 14.93
N LEU A 167 -16.23 -4.35 14.69
CA LEU A 167 -15.94 -5.11 13.48
C LEU A 167 -15.89 -6.60 13.79
N THR A 168 -16.61 -7.39 12.99
CA THR A 168 -16.53 -8.85 12.96
C THR A 168 -15.89 -9.27 11.64
N ARG A 169 -14.80 -10.04 11.73
CA ARG A 169 -14.13 -10.65 10.57
C ARG A 169 -14.39 -12.14 10.57
N ALA A 170 -14.85 -12.72 9.48
CA ALA A 170 -15.07 -14.15 9.34
C ALA A 170 -14.60 -14.67 7.98
N THR A 171 -14.18 -15.92 7.93
CA THR A 171 -13.88 -16.67 6.71
C THR A 171 -14.94 -17.75 6.58
N ALA A 172 -15.84 -17.61 5.60
CA ALA A 172 -16.83 -18.64 5.30
C ALA A 172 -16.29 -19.54 4.20
N ILE A 173 -16.19 -20.83 4.50
CA ILE A 173 -15.61 -21.84 3.62
C ILE A 173 -16.72 -22.82 3.26
N TRP A 174 -16.88 -23.02 1.97
CA TRP A 174 -17.78 -23.98 1.37
C TRP A 174 -16.94 -24.98 0.57
N LEU A 175 -16.79 -26.22 1.05
CA LEU A 175 -16.07 -27.26 0.32
C LEU A 175 -17.03 -28.15 -0.48
N ASN A 176 -18.07 -28.65 0.20
CA ASN A 176 -19.13 -29.47 -0.35
C ASN A 176 -20.37 -29.40 0.57
N ARG A 177 -21.45 -30.14 0.26
CA ARG A 177 -22.68 -30.15 1.09
C ARG A 177 -22.45 -30.55 2.56
N MET A 178 -21.46 -31.39 2.84
CA MET A 178 -21.19 -31.94 4.18
C MET A 178 -20.18 -31.10 4.96
N GLU A 179 -19.27 -30.42 4.26
CA GLU A 179 -18.16 -29.68 4.85
C GLU A 179 -18.30 -28.18 4.61
N GLN A 180 -19.00 -27.56 5.55
CA GLN A 180 -19.25 -26.12 5.61
C GLN A 180 -18.70 -25.61 6.93
N ARG A 181 -17.87 -24.59 6.88
CA ARG A 181 -17.29 -24.02 8.10
C ARG A 181 -17.24 -22.51 8.02
N ILE A 182 -17.30 -21.90 9.18
CA ILE A 182 -17.10 -20.48 9.35
C ILE A 182 -16.07 -20.34 10.44
N GLU A 183 -14.98 -19.67 10.10
CA GLU A 183 -13.86 -19.44 11.00
C GLU A 183 -13.70 -17.95 11.23
N SER A 184 -13.16 -17.55 12.36
CA SER A 184 -12.80 -16.16 12.61
C SER A 184 -11.51 -16.11 13.40
N PRO A 185 -10.62 -15.16 13.10
CA PRO A 185 -9.44 -14.92 13.92
C PRO A 185 -9.82 -14.37 15.32
N GLN A 186 -11.06 -13.94 15.55
CA GLN A 186 -11.52 -13.43 16.83
C GLN A 186 -11.94 -14.58 17.75
N LYS A 187 -11.24 -14.80 18.86
CA LYS A 187 -11.46 -15.93 19.80
C LYS A 187 -12.90 -16.13 20.30
N HIS A 188 -13.75 -15.10 20.28
CA HIS A 188 -15.10 -15.13 20.85
C HIS A 188 -16.21 -14.68 19.87
N TRP A 189 -15.95 -14.73 18.56
CA TRP A 189 -16.88 -14.29 17.53
C TRP A 189 -18.23 -15.03 17.57
N TRP A 190 -18.24 -16.33 17.92
CA TRP A 190 -19.47 -17.12 17.98
C TRP A 190 -20.18 -17.05 19.36
N GLY A 191 -19.48 -16.55 20.38
CA GLY A 191 -19.88 -16.63 21.78
C GLY A 191 -20.48 -15.33 22.36
N TRP A 192 -20.07 -15.01 23.59
CA TRP A 192 -20.67 -13.93 24.37
C TRP A 192 -20.27 -12.53 23.87
N ALA A 193 -19.10 -12.39 23.24
CA ALA A 193 -18.54 -11.13 22.79
C ALA A 193 -18.82 -10.77 21.31
N GLY A 194 -19.20 -11.73 20.46
CA GLY A 194 -19.53 -11.46 19.06
C GLY A 194 -20.84 -10.69 18.89
N GLY A 195 -20.80 -9.57 18.16
CA GLY A 195 -21.98 -8.75 17.85
C GLY A 195 -22.79 -9.25 16.66
N ILE A 196 -22.14 -9.97 15.75
CA ILE A 196 -22.71 -10.48 14.49
C ILE A 196 -22.45 -11.98 14.41
N ARG A 197 -23.42 -12.73 13.90
CA ARG A 197 -23.31 -14.18 13.68
C ARG A 197 -23.51 -14.50 12.22
N PHE A 198 -22.86 -15.59 11.79
CA PHE A 198 -22.99 -16.13 10.45
C PHE A 198 -23.38 -17.61 10.53
N ARG A 199 -24.11 -18.09 9.53
CA ARG A 199 -24.40 -19.52 9.35
C ARG A 199 -24.60 -19.85 7.89
N TRP A 200 -24.30 -21.08 7.52
CA TRP A 200 -24.74 -21.66 6.25
C TRP A 200 -26.13 -22.27 6.41
N LEU A 201 -26.98 -22.11 5.40
CA LEU A 201 -28.29 -22.73 5.30
C LEU A 201 -28.46 -23.29 3.88
N ASP A 202 -28.81 -24.57 3.77
CA ASP A 202 -29.21 -25.16 2.48
C ASP A 202 -30.62 -24.70 2.14
N THR A 203 -30.77 -23.86 1.11
CA THR A 203 -32.06 -23.35 0.66
C THR A 203 -32.34 -23.90 -0.73
N LYS A 204 -33.30 -24.82 -0.85
CA LYS A 204 -33.69 -25.47 -2.12
C LYS A 204 -32.51 -26.14 -2.86
N GLY A 205 -31.51 -26.58 -2.12
CA GLY A 205 -30.35 -27.30 -2.64
C GLY A 205 -29.11 -26.43 -2.85
N ASP A 206 -29.22 -25.11 -2.77
CA ASP A 206 -28.08 -24.21 -2.93
C ASP A 206 -27.65 -23.60 -1.59
N PRO A 207 -26.34 -23.46 -1.37
CA PRO A 207 -25.82 -22.94 -0.12
C PRO A 207 -26.05 -21.45 0.00
N CYS A 208 -26.81 -21.06 1.02
CA CYS A 208 -27.05 -19.67 1.35
C CYS A 208 -26.30 -19.32 2.63
N LEU A 209 -25.36 -18.37 2.54
CA LEU A 209 -24.75 -17.78 3.73
C LEU A 209 -25.68 -16.72 4.29
N GLN A 210 -25.94 -16.77 5.59
CA GLN A 210 -26.80 -15.81 6.27
C GLN A 210 -26.05 -15.09 7.38
N MET A 211 -26.48 -13.86 7.66
CA MET A 211 -25.98 -13.03 8.75
C MET A 211 -27.12 -12.61 9.67
N CYS A 212 -26.85 -12.51 10.96
CA CYS A 212 -27.75 -11.87 11.91
C CYS A 212 -27.00 -11.05 12.97
N SER A 213 -27.61 -9.96 13.42
CA SER A 213 -27.14 -9.24 14.60
C SER A 213 -27.54 -10.02 15.87
N LYS A 214 -26.68 -10.02 16.89
CA LYS A 214 -26.99 -10.70 18.15
C LYS A 214 -28.05 -9.95 18.97
N ARG A 215 -28.13 -8.64 18.81
CA ARG A 215 -29.05 -7.72 19.49
C ARG A 215 -29.66 -6.81 18.45
N HIS A 216 -30.84 -6.28 18.76
CA HIS A 216 -31.39 -5.17 18.00
C HIS A 216 -30.43 -3.99 18.14
N LEU A 217 -29.83 -3.52 17.04
CA LEU A 217 -28.92 -2.38 17.09
C LEU A 217 -29.71 -1.09 16.81
N PRO A 218 -29.60 -0.06 17.67
CA PRO A 218 -30.26 1.23 17.45
C PRO A 218 -29.81 1.94 16.15
N SER A 219 -28.63 1.60 15.62
CA SER A 219 -28.13 2.10 14.34
C SER A 219 -28.92 1.60 13.13
N GLY A 220 -29.79 0.60 13.30
CA GLY A 220 -30.65 0.03 12.26
C GLY A 220 -29.93 -0.92 11.30
N GLU A 221 -28.65 -0.67 10.99
CA GLU A 221 -27.93 -1.39 9.92
C GLU A 221 -26.58 -1.95 10.37
N VAL A 222 -26.21 -3.06 9.75
CA VAL A 222 -24.87 -3.66 9.71
C VAL A 222 -24.33 -3.50 8.31
N HIS A 223 -23.14 -2.94 8.17
CA HIS A 223 -22.46 -2.81 6.90
C HIS A 223 -21.51 -3.99 6.71
N CYS A 224 -21.70 -4.72 5.61
CA CYS A 224 -21.02 -5.96 5.33
C CYS A 224 -20.31 -5.90 3.98
N ARG A 225 -19.04 -6.27 3.92
CA ARG A 225 -18.30 -6.51 2.69
C ARG A 225 -17.95 -7.98 2.60
N ILE A 226 -18.11 -8.56 1.42
CA ILE A 226 -17.77 -9.95 1.15
C ILE A 226 -16.82 -10.02 -0.03
N VAL A 227 -15.73 -10.75 0.13
CA VAL A 227 -14.70 -10.94 -0.90
C VAL A 227 -14.56 -12.44 -1.17
N GLU A 228 -14.80 -12.88 -2.40
CA GLU A 228 -14.47 -14.25 -2.82
C GLU A 228 -12.96 -14.33 -3.03
N ILE A 229 -12.26 -15.10 -2.18
CA ILE A 229 -10.80 -15.24 -2.22
C ILE A 229 -10.34 -16.54 -2.89
N TYR A 230 -11.27 -17.48 -3.12
CA TYR A 230 -11.01 -18.71 -3.84
C TYR A 230 -12.29 -19.23 -4.51
N LYS A 231 -12.16 -19.63 -5.78
CA LYS A 231 -13.18 -20.33 -6.58
C LYS A 231 -12.51 -21.49 -7.32
N GLY A 232 -12.82 -22.71 -6.91
CA GLY A 232 -12.42 -23.95 -7.58
C GLY A 232 -13.49 -24.44 -8.54
#